data_AF-A0A972TYU9-F1
#
_entry.id   AF-A0A972TYU9-F1
#
_cell.length_a   1.000
_cell.length_b   1.000
_cell.length_c   1.000
_cell.angle_alpha   90.00
_cell.angle_beta   90.00
_cell.angle_gamma   90.00
#
_symmetry.space_group_name_H-M   'P 1'
#
loop_
_entity.id
_entity.type
_entity.pdbx_description
1 polymer ?
#
loop_
_entity_poly.entity_id
_entity_poly.type
_entity_poly.pdbx_seq_one_letter_code
_entity_poly.pdbx_strand_id
1 'polypeptide(L)'
;MRLELRRVFYLFIGCCLITFGVFLSPVHAIQWTERPLLTWEKAALKLFDRGDYDRVIDEAKDEDKDPNSNAPLFIYYCHAQKYYLEENKTSAIHYETRDKSMLNRLRGNNLAVLTRLTSMPQLSWNKKVNRKFLNAAFKNVGEEYLGAILYYLNNPDQEVSNASIKGLQTILQRKRNIVMNGGSLSKADRKWMSDKRLLKILVRKTGGGLIPLSKIVSKLPAFARKKAATGPSACLVLIEEPALPLLRKAAGMGNASATGAIQLIQDAMGARLARYPNSKWYSATAD
;
A
#
# COMPACT_ATOMS: atom_id res chain seq x y z
N MET A 1 -15.12 -57.71 -21.87
CA MET A 1 -15.91 -56.47 -21.66
C MET A 1 -15.80 -55.87 -20.25
N ARG A 2 -15.72 -56.63 -19.14
CA ARG A 2 -15.68 -56.08 -17.76
C ARG A 2 -14.38 -55.36 -17.35
N LEU A 3 -13.24 -55.67 -17.97
CA LEU A 3 -11.94 -55.07 -17.62
C LEU A 3 -11.71 -53.68 -18.23
N GLU A 4 -12.19 -53.47 -19.47
CA GLU A 4 -12.12 -52.19 -20.18
C GLU A 4 -12.89 -51.09 -19.44
N LEU A 5 -14.10 -51.41 -18.95
CA LEU A 5 -14.96 -50.47 -18.22
C LEU A 5 -14.32 -49.99 -16.90
N ARG A 6 -13.59 -50.88 -16.19
CA ARG A 6 -12.89 -50.52 -14.95
C ARG A 6 -11.75 -49.54 -15.22
N ARG A 7 -10.97 -49.74 -16.28
CA ARG A 7 -9.86 -48.82 -16.64
C ARG A 7 -10.37 -47.44 -17.02
N VAL A 8 -11.45 -47.36 -17.77
CA VAL A 8 -12.09 -46.08 -18.13
C VAL A 8 -12.62 -45.36 -16.89
N PHE A 9 -13.22 -46.10 -15.95
CA PHE A 9 -13.72 -45.53 -14.68
C PHE A 9 -12.60 -44.97 -13.79
N TYR A 10 -11.47 -45.66 -13.67
CA TYR A 10 -10.31 -45.16 -12.90
C TYR A 10 -9.62 -43.97 -13.59
N LEU A 11 -9.55 -43.95 -14.92
CA LEU A 11 -9.07 -42.78 -15.68
C LEU A 11 -10.00 -41.58 -15.51
N PHE A 12 -11.31 -41.79 -15.48
CA PHE A 12 -12.29 -40.73 -15.25
C PHE A 12 -12.20 -40.16 -13.83
N ILE A 13 -12.07 -41.00 -12.81
CA ILE A 13 -11.84 -40.57 -11.41
C ILE A 13 -10.49 -39.84 -11.29
N GLY A 14 -9.44 -40.33 -11.93
CA GLY A 14 -8.12 -39.68 -11.98
C GLY A 14 -8.19 -38.29 -12.61
N CYS A 15 -8.87 -38.16 -13.75
CA CYS A 15 -9.08 -36.87 -14.42
C CYS A 15 -9.96 -35.93 -13.59
N CYS A 16 -11.03 -36.44 -12.95
CA CYS A 16 -11.87 -35.65 -12.04
C CYS A 16 -11.10 -35.18 -10.79
N LEU A 17 -10.21 -36.00 -10.23
CA LEU A 17 -9.37 -35.61 -9.09
C LEU A 17 -8.27 -34.62 -9.48
N ILE A 18 -7.75 -34.69 -10.70
CA ILE A 18 -6.80 -33.69 -11.23
C ILE A 18 -7.52 -32.37 -11.53
N THR A 19 -8.74 -32.39 -12.07
CA THR A 19 -9.50 -31.16 -12.36
C THR A 19 -10.10 -30.53 -11.10
N PHE A 20 -10.54 -31.31 -10.11
CA PHE A 20 -10.92 -30.79 -8.79
C PHE A 20 -9.71 -30.35 -7.95
N GLY A 21 -8.57 -31.05 -8.06
CA GLY A 21 -7.33 -30.71 -7.36
C GLY A 21 -6.68 -29.41 -7.85
N VAL A 22 -6.95 -28.99 -9.09
CA VAL A 22 -6.47 -27.71 -9.65
C VAL A 22 -7.35 -26.51 -9.22
N PHE A 23 -8.57 -26.74 -8.72
CA PHE A 23 -9.51 -25.67 -8.37
C PHE A 23 -9.69 -25.38 -6.87
N LEU A 24 -8.93 -26.03 -5.99
CA LEU A 24 -8.91 -25.70 -4.56
C LEU A 24 -7.48 -25.59 -4.02
N SER A 25 -6.76 -24.57 -4.49
CA SER A 25 -5.68 -23.97 -3.71
C SER A 25 -6.12 -22.58 -3.25
N PRO A 26 -6.90 -22.43 -2.16
CA PRO A 26 -7.31 -21.13 -1.67
C PRO A 26 -6.17 -20.52 -0.83
N VAL A 27 -5.10 -20.13 -1.51
CA VAL A 27 -4.16 -19.11 -1.02
C VAL A 27 -3.85 -18.21 -2.20
N HIS A 28 -4.86 -17.47 -2.68
CA HIS A 28 -4.68 -16.49 -3.74
C HIS A 28 -3.55 -15.55 -3.34
N ALA A 29 -2.52 -15.46 -4.19
CA ALA A 29 -1.51 -14.42 -4.04
C ALA A 29 -2.23 -13.07 -4.09
N ILE A 30 -1.81 -12.10 -3.28
CA ILE A 30 -2.43 -10.78 -3.31
C ILE A 30 -2.30 -10.22 -4.73
N GLN A 31 -3.44 -9.88 -5.32
CA GLN A 31 -3.47 -9.30 -6.65
C GLN A 31 -3.07 -7.82 -6.54
N TRP A 32 -2.01 -7.44 -7.26
CA TRP A 32 -1.51 -6.07 -7.31
C TRP A 32 -2.34 -5.25 -8.29
N THR A 33 -3.58 -4.98 -7.93
CA THR A 33 -4.53 -4.26 -8.77
C THR A 33 -5.08 -3.05 -8.06
N GLU A 34 -5.26 -2.00 -8.85
CA GLU A 34 -6.08 -0.88 -8.47
C GLU A 34 -7.54 -1.31 -8.28
N ARG A 35 -8.29 -0.55 -7.48
CA ARG A 35 -9.75 -0.70 -7.47
C ARG A 35 -10.35 -0.10 -8.74
N PRO A 36 -11.33 -0.77 -9.36
CA PRO A 36 -12.01 -0.22 -10.51
C PRO A 36 -12.79 1.05 -10.10
N LEU A 37 -12.77 2.04 -10.98
CA LEU A 37 -13.64 3.21 -10.86
C LEU A 37 -15.06 2.89 -11.31
N LEU A 38 -16.03 3.49 -10.64
CA LEU A 38 -17.44 3.52 -11.05
C LEU A 38 -17.59 4.33 -12.35
N THR A 39 -18.68 4.08 -13.08
CA THR A 39 -18.93 4.77 -14.36
C THR A 39 -19.03 6.29 -14.17
N TRP A 40 -19.75 6.74 -13.14
CA TRP A 40 -19.87 8.16 -12.83
C TRP A 40 -18.53 8.77 -12.39
N GLU A 41 -17.72 8.05 -11.59
CA GLU A 41 -16.39 8.55 -11.16
C GLU A 41 -15.48 8.81 -12.37
N LYS A 42 -15.57 7.97 -13.41
CA LYS A 42 -14.83 8.17 -14.67
C LYS A 42 -15.35 9.39 -15.44
N ALA A 43 -16.66 9.59 -15.48
CA ALA A 43 -17.27 10.75 -16.12
C ALA A 43 -16.88 12.04 -15.41
N ALA A 44 -17.01 12.07 -14.08
CA ALA A 44 -16.61 13.18 -13.22
C ALA A 44 -15.12 13.53 -13.38
N LEU A 45 -14.20 12.54 -13.38
CA LEU A 45 -12.78 12.79 -13.63
C LEU A 45 -12.52 13.43 -15.00
N LYS A 46 -13.26 13.01 -16.04
CA LYS A 46 -13.12 13.54 -17.39
C LYS A 46 -13.64 14.98 -17.51
N LEU A 47 -14.75 15.30 -16.83
CA LEU A 47 -15.26 16.66 -16.75
C LEU A 47 -14.33 17.56 -15.94
N PHE A 48 -13.82 17.06 -14.81
CA PHE A 48 -12.84 17.77 -13.99
C PHE A 48 -11.57 18.10 -14.77
N ASP A 49 -11.09 17.16 -15.59
CA ASP A 49 -9.92 17.37 -16.45
C ASP A 49 -10.13 18.46 -17.52
N ARG A 50 -11.39 18.64 -17.93
CA ARG A 50 -11.80 19.70 -18.88
C ARG A 50 -12.07 21.05 -18.21
N GLY A 51 -11.96 21.13 -16.88
CA GLY A 51 -12.28 22.33 -16.11
C GLY A 51 -13.78 22.59 -15.92
N ASP A 52 -14.64 21.59 -16.19
CA ASP A 52 -16.10 21.73 -16.07
C ASP A 52 -16.56 21.40 -14.65
N TYR A 53 -16.15 22.25 -13.70
CA TYR A 53 -16.29 21.96 -12.26
C TYR A 53 -17.75 21.96 -11.79
N ASP A 54 -18.62 22.75 -12.40
CA ASP A 54 -20.04 22.81 -12.03
C ASP A 54 -20.77 21.52 -12.43
N ARG A 55 -20.52 20.98 -13.64
CA ARG A 55 -21.10 19.68 -14.00
C ARG A 55 -20.58 18.53 -13.15
N VAL A 56 -19.31 18.57 -12.72
CA VAL A 56 -18.80 17.57 -11.77
C VAL A 56 -19.54 17.66 -10.43
N ILE A 57 -19.83 18.87 -9.95
CA ILE A 57 -20.58 19.07 -8.71
C ILE A 57 -22.00 18.53 -8.87
N ASP A 58 -22.65 18.76 -10.00
CA ASP A 58 -24.00 18.25 -10.26
C ASP A 58 -24.03 16.73 -10.36
N GLU A 59 -23.11 16.12 -11.15
CA GLU A 59 -22.95 14.65 -11.20
C GLU A 59 -22.71 14.06 -9.81
N ALA A 60 -21.86 14.69 -8.99
CA ALA A 60 -21.56 14.20 -7.65
C ALA A 60 -22.72 14.37 -6.65
N LYS A 61 -23.63 15.34 -6.85
CA LYS A 61 -24.82 15.53 -6.00
C LYS A 61 -25.90 14.51 -6.28
N ASP A 62 -26.01 14.05 -7.52
CA ASP A 62 -27.02 13.07 -7.95
C ASP A 62 -26.67 11.64 -7.50
N GLU A 63 -25.45 11.42 -7.01
CA GLU A 63 -24.95 10.12 -6.54
C GLU A 63 -25.30 9.84 -5.06
N ASP A 64 -26.60 9.76 -4.76
CA ASP A 64 -27.15 9.49 -3.42
C ASP A 64 -26.66 8.18 -2.79
N LYS A 65 -26.20 7.21 -3.61
CA LYS A 65 -25.70 5.90 -3.18
C LYS A 65 -24.24 5.65 -3.58
N ASP A 66 -23.38 6.64 -3.40
CA ASP A 66 -21.95 6.49 -3.64
C ASP A 66 -21.27 5.51 -2.65
N PRO A 67 -20.94 4.28 -3.08
CA PRO A 67 -20.39 3.25 -2.19
C PRO A 67 -18.92 3.55 -1.81
N ASN A 68 -18.23 4.40 -2.58
CA ASN A 68 -16.84 4.74 -2.35
C ASN A 68 -16.68 6.04 -1.56
N SER A 69 -17.75 6.80 -1.36
CA SER A 69 -17.74 8.12 -0.72
C SER A 69 -16.77 9.11 -1.39
N ASN A 70 -16.66 9.05 -2.72
CA ASN A 70 -15.92 9.96 -3.58
C ASN A 70 -16.71 11.21 -3.99
N ALA A 71 -18.05 11.23 -3.93
CA ALA A 71 -18.86 12.40 -4.30
C ALA A 71 -18.48 13.65 -3.48
N PRO A 72 -18.37 13.58 -2.13
CA PRO A 72 -17.85 14.70 -1.34
C PRO A 72 -16.42 15.09 -1.69
N LEU A 73 -15.61 14.14 -2.18
CA LEU A 73 -14.23 14.39 -2.60
C LEU A 73 -14.19 15.21 -3.89
N PHE A 74 -14.98 14.84 -4.90
CA PHE A 74 -15.13 15.61 -6.13
C PHE A 74 -15.63 17.02 -5.85
N ILE A 75 -16.70 17.16 -5.05
CA ILE A 75 -17.25 18.47 -4.68
C ILE A 75 -16.19 19.33 -3.99
N TYR A 76 -15.41 18.75 -3.06
CA TYR A 76 -14.30 19.46 -2.42
C TYR A 76 -13.28 19.96 -3.44
N TYR A 77 -12.81 19.09 -4.32
CA TYR A 77 -11.79 19.42 -5.32
C TYR A 77 -12.28 20.46 -6.33
N CYS A 78 -13.55 20.41 -6.74
CA CYS A 78 -14.16 21.41 -7.62
C CYS A 78 -14.19 22.79 -6.96
N HIS A 79 -14.71 22.90 -5.74
CA HIS A 79 -14.71 24.18 -5.03
C HIS A 79 -13.29 24.70 -4.76
N ALA A 80 -12.34 23.81 -4.48
CA ALA A 80 -10.95 24.19 -4.35
C ALA A 80 -10.42 24.76 -5.68
N GLN A 81 -10.69 24.11 -6.82
CA GLN A 81 -10.27 24.64 -8.13
C GLN A 81 -10.92 25.98 -8.47
N LYS A 82 -12.24 26.10 -8.30
CA LYS A 82 -12.95 27.36 -8.54
C LYS A 82 -12.40 28.50 -7.68
N TYR A 83 -12.00 28.23 -6.44
CA TYR A 83 -11.38 29.26 -5.62
C TYR A 83 -9.97 29.65 -6.12
N TYR A 84 -9.11 28.69 -6.42
CA TYR A 84 -7.70 28.98 -6.74
C TYR A 84 -7.45 29.37 -8.20
N LEU A 85 -8.31 28.97 -9.13
CA LEU A 85 -8.19 29.30 -10.56
C LEU A 85 -9.18 30.38 -11.02
N GLU A 86 -10.36 30.47 -10.41
CA GLU A 86 -11.42 31.43 -10.82
C GLU A 86 -11.66 32.52 -9.77
N GLU A 87 -10.87 32.56 -8.68
CA GLU A 87 -11.00 33.51 -7.56
C GLU A 87 -12.41 33.53 -6.92
N ASN A 88 -13.13 32.41 -7.00
CA ASN A 88 -14.51 32.31 -6.51
C ASN A 88 -14.58 32.25 -4.97
N LYS A 89 -14.84 33.40 -4.35
CA LYS A 89 -14.91 33.54 -2.87
C LYS A 89 -16.00 32.69 -2.21
N THR A 90 -17.12 32.43 -2.89
CA THR A 90 -18.16 31.55 -2.35
C THR A 90 -17.66 30.11 -2.23
N SER A 91 -16.90 29.65 -3.22
CA SER A 91 -16.25 28.33 -3.18
C SER A 91 -15.19 28.23 -2.08
N ALA A 92 -14.58 29.36 -1.67
CA ALA A 92 -13.63 29.39 -0.57
C ALA A 92 -14.22 28.86 0.74
N ILE A 93 -15.42 29.34 1.08
CA ILE A 93 -16.17 28.94 2.27
C ILE A 93 -16.45 27.43 2.24
N HIS A 94 -16.82 26.90 1.07
CA HIS A 94 -17.12 25.48 0.91
C HIS A 94 -15.92 24.56 1.12
N TYR A 95 -14.74 24.88 0.59
CA TYR A 95 -13.59 23.98 0.74
C TYR A 95 -12.90 24.14 2.10
N GLU A 96 -12.80 25.35 2.66
CA GLU A 96 -12.13 25.58 3.96
C GLU A 96 -12.89 24.94 5.13
N THR A 97 -14.21 25.08 5.15
CA THR A 97 -15.05 24.50 6.22
C THR A 97 -15.08 22.97 6.18
N ARG A 98 -14.87 22.37 5.00
CA ARG A 98 -14.96 20.92 4.79
C ARG A 98 -13.63 20.17 4.91
N ASP A 99 -12.48 20.85 4.93
CA ASP A 99 -11.14 20.21 4.95
C ASP A 99 -10.99 19.14 6.06
N LYS A 100 -11.28 19.51 7.32
CA LYS A 100 -11.15 18.59 8.46
C LYS A 100 -12.12 17.42 8.37
N SER A 101 -13.36 17.69 7.97
CA SER A 101 -14.39 16.64 7.82
C SER A 101 -14.00 15.65 6.74
N MET A 102 -13.51 16.13 5.59
CA MET A 102 -13.03 15.29 4.49
C MET A 102 -11.88 14.40 4.93
N LEU A 103 -10.85 14.94 5.58
CA LEU A 103 -9.70 14.17 6.04
C LEU A 103 -10.07 13.00 6.95
N ASN A 104 -11.03 13.20 7.84
CA ASN A 104 -11.51 12.16 8.76
C ASN A 104 -12.33 11.08 8.05
N ARG A 105 -12.91 11.39 6.89
CA ARG A 105 -13.70 10.47 6.05
C ARG A 105 -12.86 9.67 5.07
N LEU A 106 -11.68 10.14 4.68
CA LEU A 106 -10.84 9.46 3.68
C LEU A 106 -10.43 8.05 4.13
N ARG A 107 -10.68 7.08 3.25
CA ARG A 107 -10.39 5.64 3.42
C ARG A 107 -9.78 5.06 2.14
N GLY A 108 -9.55 3.74 2.15
CA GLY A 108 -9.04 2.99 1.00
C GLY A 108 -9.91 3.10 -0.26
N ASN A 109 -11.24 3.24 -0.12
CA ASN A 109 -12.17 3.40 -1.25
C ASN A 109 -11.86 4.63 -2.09
N ASN A 110 -11.28 5.67 -1.49
CA ASN A 110 -10.99 6.92 -2.17
C ASN A 110 -9.71 6.86 -3.01
N LEU A 111 -8.87 5.84 -2.85
CA LEU A 111 -7.52 5.83 -3.43
C LEU A 111 -7.53 5.95 -4.95
N ALA A 112 -8.44 5.27 -5.65
CA ALA A 112 -8.51 5.30 -7.12
C ALA A 112 -8.83 6.70 -7.67
N VAL A 113 -9.82 7.38 -7.10
CA VAL A 113 -10.17 8.75 -7.49
C VAL A 113 -9.09 9.73 -7.02
N LEU A 114 -8.69 9.64 -5.75
CA LEU A 114 -7.77 10.60 -5.14
C LEU A 114 -6.42 10.62 -5.85
N THR A 115 -5.84 9.45 -6.17
CA THR A 115 -4.54 9.39 -6.85
C THR A 115 -4.60 10.01 -8.25
N ARG A 116 -5.71 9.86 -8.98
CA ARG A 116 -5.91 10.52 -10.28
C ARG A 116 -6.03 12.01 -10.16
N LEU A 117 -6.86 12.49 -9.23
CA LEU A 117 -6.99 13.93 -8.95
C LEU A 117 -5.63 14.52 -8.59
N THR A 118 -4.88 13.91 -7.66
CA THR A 118 -3.60 14.48 -7.24
C THR A 118 -2.52 14.51 -8.32
N SER A 119 -2.61 13.63 -9.33
CA SER A 119 -1.67 13.59 -10.45
C SER A 119 -2.08 14.49 -11.63
N MET A 120 -3.23 15.16 -11.56
CA MET A 120 -3.69 16.09 -12.60
C MET A 120 -2.86 17.40 -12.60
N PRO A 121 -2.38 17.88 -13.76
CA PRO A 121 -1.51 19.07 -13.83
C PRO A 121 -2.11 20.35 -13.21
N GLN A 122 -3.41 20.55 -13.40
CA GLN A 122 -4.18 21.69 -12.90
C GLN A 122 -4.29 21.72 -11.38
N LEU A 123 -3.95 20.64 -10.66
CA LEU A 123 -3.96 20.57 -9.19
C LEU A 123 -2.59 20.85 -8.56
N SER A 124 -1.58 21.21 -9.36
CA SER A 124 -0.22 21.46 -8.90
C SER A 124 -0.05 22.65 -7.95
N TRP A 125 -1.03 23.54 -7.87
CA TRP A 125 -1.04 24.67 -6.94
C TRP A 125 -1.29 24.26 -5.48
N ASN A 126 -1.84 23.05 -5.21
CA ASN A 126 -2.15 22.57 -3.84
C ASN A 126 -1.42 21.31 -3.37
N LYS A 127 -0.14 21.15 -3.71
CA LYS A 127 0.66 19.96 -3.31
C LYS A 127 0.56 19.64 -1.81
N LYS A 128 0.47 20.65 -0.95
CA LYS A 128 0.36 20.45 0.51
C LYS A 128 -0.94 19.75 0.90
N VAL A 129 -2.09 20.17 0.35
CA VAL A 129 -3.39 19.55 0.64
C VAL A 129 -3.49 18.17 -0.01
N ASN A 130 -3.07 18.03 -1.27
CA ASN A 130 -3.04 16.74 -1.97
C ASN A 130 -2.26 15.68 -1.18
N ARG A 131 -1.06 16.03 -0.74
CA ARG A 131 -0.24 15.18 0.12
C ARG A 131 -0.92 14.88 1.47
N LYS A 132 -1.63 15.84 2.06
CA LYS A 132 -2.37 15.65 3.32
C LYS A 132 -3.48 14.62 3.14
N PHE A 133 -4.25 14.73 2.06
CA PHE A 133 -5.36 13.85 1.72
C PHE A 133 -4.85 12.44 1.38
N LEU A 134 -3.83 12.32 0.52
CA LEU A 134 -3.20 11.03 0.20
C LEU A 134 -2.70 10.34 1.46
N ASN A 135 -1.96 11.05 2.32
CA ASN A 135 -1.47 10.48 3.58
C ASN A 135 -2.61 10.03 4.49
N ALA A 136 -3.72 10.77 4.55
CA ALA A 136 -4.88 10.38 5.36
C ALA A 136 -5.56 9.11 4.80
N ALA A 137 -5.83 9.07 3.49
CA ALA A 137 -6.44 7.92 2.82
C ALA A 137 -5.60 6.65 2.98
N PHE A 138 -4.29 6.74 2.75
CA PHE A 138 -3.37 5.61 2.92
C PHE A 138 -3.13 5.23 4.38
N LYS A 139 -3.17 6.17 5.35
CA LYS A 139 -3.02 5.84 6.78
C LYS A 139 -4.25 5.12 7.33
N ASN A 140 -5.43 5.50 6.87
CA ASN A 140 -6.70 4.94 7.31
C ASN A 140 -7.12 3.68 6.52
N VAL A 141 -6.21 3.15 5.69
CA VAL A 141 -6.47 2.02 4.83
C VAL A 141 -6.52 0.71 5.62
N GLY A 142 -7.51 -0.14 5.32
CA GLY A 142 -7.59 -1.51 5.82
C GLY A 142 -6.79 -2.49 4.97
N GLU A 143 -6.65 -3.73 5.46
CA GLU A 143 -5.92 -4.80 4.77
C GLU A 143 -6.62 -5.24 3.48
N GLU A 144 -7.93 -5.04 3.39
CA GLU A 144 -8.77 -5.29 2.22
C GLU A 144 -8.43 -4.41 1.00
N TYR A 145 -7.54 -3.43 1.16
CA TYR A 145 -6.98 -2.62 0.07
C TYR A 145 -5.50 -2.87 -0.18
N LEU A 146 -4.91 -3.92 0.41
CA LEU A 146 -3.49 -4.21 0.25
C LEU A 146 -3.09 -4.34 -1.21
N GLY A 147 -3.91 -4.97 -2.06
CA GLY A 147 -3.68 -5.02 -3.50
C GLY A 147 -3.52 -3.64 -4.15
N ALA A 148 -4.36 -2.69 -3.78
CA ALA A 148 -4.30 -1.31 -4.28
C ALA A 148 -3.07 -0.56 -3.74
N ILE A 149 -2.73 -0.74 -2.45
CA ILE A 149 -1.50 -0.15 -1.87
C ILE A 149 -0.27 -0.65 -2.63
N LEU A 150 -0.18 -1.96 -2.84
CA LEU A 150 0.92 -2.58 -3.56
C LEU A 150 1.01 -2.07 -5.01
N TYR A 151 -0.14 -1.93 -5.68
CA TYR A 151 -0.21 -1.31 -7.01
C TYR A 151 0.41 0.11 -7.02
N TYR A 152 0.04 0.96 -6.06
CA TYR A 152 0.54 2.35 -5.99
C TYR A 152 2.00 2.49 -5.56
N LEU A 153 2.64 1.46 -5.02
CA LEU A 153 4.06 1.51 -4.68
C LEU A 153 4.93 1.89 -5.88
N ASN A 154 4.56 1.44 -7.08
CA ASN A 154 5.30 1.72 -8.31
C ASN A 154 4.66 2.85 -9.15
N ASN A 155 3.78 3.66 -8.56
CA ASN A 155 3.21 4.82 -9.24
C ASN A 155 4.35 5.80 -9.63
N PRO A 156 4.34 6.34 -10.87
CA PRO A 156 5.33 7.33 -11.31
C PRO A 156 5.26 8.65 -10.50
N ASP A 157 4.09 8.98 -9.96
CA ASP A 157 3.92 10.09 -9.04
C ASP A 157 4.55 9.75 -7.67
N GLN A 158 5.60 10.49 -7.33
CA GLN A 158 6.37 10.26 -6.11
C GLN A 158 5.56 10.54 -4.84
N GLU A 159 4.58 11.45 -4.87
CA GLU A 159 3.72 11.72 -3.71
C GLU A 159 2.79 10.54 -3.44
N VAL A 160 2.16 10.00 -4.49
CA VAL A 160 1.33 8.79 -4.41
C VAL A 160 2.17 7.61 -3.93
N SER A 161 3.36 7.42 -4.53
CA SER A 161 4.27 6.34 -4.14
C SER A 161 4.70 6.46 -2.67
N ASN A 162 5.08 7.66 -2.20
CA ASN A 162 5.47 7.88 -0.80
C ASN A 162 4.30 7.68 0.17
N ALA A 163 3.08 8.07 -0.20
CA ALA A 163 1.90 7.85 0.61
C ALA A 163 1.54 6.36 0.70
N SER A 164 1.67 5.61 -0.40
CA SER A 164 1.47 4.15 -0.41
C SER A 164 2.46 3.40 0.50
N ILE A 165 3.71 3.86 0.59
CA ILE A 165 4.71 3.33 1.55
C ILE A 165 4.24 3.51 3.00
N LYS A 166 3.63 4.65 3.35
CA LYS A 166 3.07 4.87 4.69
C LYS A 166 1.88 3.95 4.99
N GLY A 167 1.01 3.74 4.00
CA GLY A 167 -0.10 2.80 4.12
C GLY A 167 0.39 1.36 4.33
N LEU A 168 1.37 0.93 3.52
CA LEU A 168 2.03 -0.36 3.68
C LEU A 168 2.68 -0.52 5.06
N GLN A 169 3.42 0.50 5.51
CA GLN A 169 4.04 0.51 6.83
C GLN A 169 2.99 0.34 7.95
N THR A 170 1.82 0.96 7.81
CA THR A 170 0.73 0.82 8.78
C THR A 170 0.23 -0.62 8.89
N ILE A 171 0.02 -1.30 7.74
CA ILE A 171 -0.38 -2.71 7.72
C ILE A 171 0.73 -3.59 8.29
N LEU A 172 1.97 -3.41 7.83
CA LEU A 172 3.13 -4.17 8.31
C LEU A 172 3.34 -4.02 9.82
N GLN A 173 3.12 -2.83 10.37
CA GLN A 173 3.23 -2.60 11.82
C GLN A 173 2.19 -3.41 12.59
N ARG A 174 0.95 -3.48 12.13
CA ARG A 174 -0.09 -4.33 12.75
C ARG A 174 0.32 -5.80 12.70
N LYS A 175 0.80 -6.29 11.56
CA LYS A 175 1.31 -7.67 11.41
C LYS A 175 2.50 -7.95 12.33
N ARG A 176 3.42 -6.99 12.45
CA ARG A 176 4.58 -7.13 13.34
C ARG A 176 4.18 -7.18 14.81
N ASN A 177 3.18 -6.38 15.20
CA ASN A 177 2.65 -6.42 16.56
C ASN A 177 2.04 -7.78 16.93
N ILE A 178 1.44 -8.51 15.97
CA ILE A 178 0.95 -9.88 16.21
C ILE A 178 2.10 -10.78 16.67
N VAL A 179 3.20 -10.83 15.89
CA VAL A 179 4.37 -11.66 16.23
C VAL A 179 5.01 -11.19 17.52
N MET A 180 5.19 -9.88 17.69
CA MET A 180 5.79 -9.33 18.90
C MET A 180 4.95 -9.54 20.16
N ASN A 181 3.66 -9.86 20.03
CA ASN A 181 2.78 -10.17 21.17
C ASN A 181 2.53 -11.67 21.37
N GLY A 182 3.36 -12.53 20.78
CA GLY A 182 3.27 -13.98 20.98
C GLY A 182 2.47 -14.72 19.90
N GLY A 183 1.94 -14.00 18.90
CA GLY A 183 1.15 -14.58 17.82
C GLY A 183 1.97 -15.09 16.64
N SER A 184 1.24 -15.54 15.60
CA SER A 184 1.80 -16.01 14.34
C SER A 184 1.08 -15.38 13.14
N LEU A 185 1.84 -15.06 12.10
CA LEU A 185 1.30 -14.58 10.83
C LEU A 185 0.54 -15.71 10.10
N SER A 186 -0.55 -15.35 9.45
CA SER A 186 -1.28 -16.27 8.57
C SER A 186 -0.41 -16.73 7.39
N LYS A 187 -0.81 -17.81 6.71
CA LYS A 187 -0.14 -18.25 5.47
C LYS A 187 -0.19 -17.17 4.37
N ALA A 188 -1.33 -16.46 4.27
CA ALA A 188 -1.50 -15.35 3.35
C ALA A 188 -0.53 -14.22 3.67
N ASP A 189 -0.40 -13.86 4.96
CA ASP A 189 0.53 -12.82 5.43
C ASP A 189 1.98 -13.14 5.08
N ARG A 190 2.37 -14.39 5.35
CA ARG A 190 3.71 -14.87 5.00
C ARG A 190 3.97 -14.75 3.49
N LYS A 191 2.99 -15.12 2.67
CA LYS A 191 3.11 -15.14 1.20
C LYS A 191 3.33 -13.73 0.63
N TRP A 192 2.54 -12.75 1.06
CA TRP A 192 2.68 -11.40 0.49
C TRP A 192 3.87 -10.63 1.08
N MET A 193 4.21 -10.82 2.36
CA MET A 193 5.39 -10.19 2.97
C MET A 193 6.70 -10.72 2.40
N SER A 194 6.70 -11.94 1.87
CA SER A 194 7.85 -12.55 1.17
C SER A 194 7.80 -12.40 -0.35
N ASP A 195 6.83 -11.64 -0.88
CA ASP A 195 6.68 -11.45 -2.33
C ASP A 195 7.92 -10.77 -2.94
N LYS A 196 8.52 -11.41 -3.95
CA LYS A 196 9.77 -10.93 -4.56
C LYS A 196 9.59 -9.57 -5.24
N ARG A 197 8.42 -9.25 -5.79
CA ARG A 197 8.15 -7.96 -6.44
C ARG A 197 8.10 -6.84 -5.40
N LEU A 198 7.40 -7.05 -4.27
CA LEU A 198 7.40 -6.14 -3.13
C LEU A 198 8.82 -5.83 -2.65
N LEU A 199 9.57 -6.87 -2.32
CA LEU A 199 10.89 -6.72 -1.73
C LEU A 199 11.85 -6.00 -2.68
N LYS A 200 11.84 -6.32 -3.98
CA LYS A 200 12.65 -5.60 -4.97
C LYS A 200 12.30 -4.12 -5.05
N ILE A 201 11.02 -3.77 -5.03
CA ILE A 201 10.57 -2.36 -5.06
C ILE A 201 11.05 -1.62 -3.81
N LEU A 202 10.88 -2.20 -2.63
CA LEU A 202 11.31 -1.59 -1.37
C LEU A 202 12.83 -1.42 -1.32
N VAL A 203 13.61 -2.45 -1.66
CA VAL A 203 15.08 -2.38 -1.71
C VAL A 203 15.56 -1.30 -2.68
N ARG A 204 14.98 -1.23 -3.88
CA ARG A 204 15.30 -0.19 -4.86
C ARG A 204 15.02 1.20 -4.29
N LYS A 205 13.85 1.40 -3.68
CA LYS A 205 13.47 2.70 -3.11
C LYS A 205 14.30 3.08 -1.88
N THR A 206 14.74 2.13 -1.07
CA THR A 206 15.71 2.37 0.02
C THR A 206 17.05 2.89 -0.51
N GLY A 207 17.47 2.45 -1.71
CA GLY A 207 18.68 2.93 -2.37
C GLY A 207 18.59 4.35 -2.94
N GLY A 208 17.38 4.90 -3.13
CA GLY A 208 17.17 6.19 -3.80
C GLY A 208 17.29 7.44 -2.92
N GLY A 209 17.66 7.30 -1.65
CA GLY A 209 17.82 8.44 -0.74
C GLY A 209 19.09 9.25 -0.98
N LEU A 210 19.03 10.57 -0.80
CA LEU A 210 20.18 11.49 -0.93
C LEU A 210 21.32 11.13 0.03
N ILE A 211 20.99 10.72 1.25
CA ILE A 211 21.95 10.30 2.27
C ILE A 211 21.84 8.78 2.41
N PRO A 212 22.93 8.02 2.17
CA PRO A 212 22.93 6.59 2.36
C PRO A 212 22.56 6.21 3.79
N LEU A 213 21.66 5.24 3.95
CA LEU A 213 21.18 4.81 5.26
C LEU A 213 22.31 4.31 6.16
N SER A 214 23.34 3.68 5.59
CA SER A 214 24.53 3.26 6.35
C SER A 214 25.23 4.41 7.07
N LYS A 215 25.35 5.59 6.44
CA LYS A 215 25.96 6.79 7.05
C LYS A 215 25.15 7.34 8.22
N ILE A 216 23.84 7.13 8.20
CA ILE A 216 22.94 7.53 9.30
C ILE A 216 23.08 6.52 10.44
N VAL A 217 22.96 5.23 10.12
CA VAL A 217 23.00 4.15 11.11
C VAL A 217 24.34 4.07 11.83
N SER A 218 25.47 4.30 11.13
CA SER A 218 26.81 4.23 11.72
C SER A 218 27.07 5.30 12.79
N LYS A 219 26.31 6.39 12.78
CA LYS A 219 26.42 7.50 13.75
C LYS A 219 25.50 7.33 14.96
N LEU A 220 24.62 6.32 14.95
CA LEU A 220 23.64 6.11 16.00
C LEU A 220 24.01 4.92 16.90
N PRO A 221 23.88 5.07 18.23
CA PRO A 221 24.01 3.95 19.13
C PRO A 221 22.86 2.95 18.90
N ALA A 222 23.09 1.67 19.20
CA ALA A 222 22.18 0.58 18.87
C ALA A 222 20.72 0.83 19.31
N PHE A 223 20.51 1.34 20.53
CA PHE A 223 19.18 1.64 21.07
C PHE A 223 18.43 2.74 20.30
N ALA A 224 19.14 3.60 19.57
CA ALA A 224 18.59 4.72 18.81
C ALA A 224 18.41 4.41 17.31
N ARG A 225 19.07 3.38 16.78
CA ARG A 225 19.06 3.05 15.34
C ARG A 225 17.68 2.81 14.78
N LYS A 226 16.73 2.29 15.57
CA LYS A 226 15.33 2.14 15.16
C LYS A 226 14.70 3.43 14.62
N LYS A 227 15.17 4.61 15.07
CA LYS A 227 14.68 5.92 14.60
C LYS A 227 15.15 6.26 13.18
N ALA A 228 16.21 5.60 12.69
CA ALA A 228 16.70 5.78 11.32
C ALA A 228 15.85 5.03 10.27
N ALA A 229 15.08 4.02 10.70
CA ALA A 229 14.17 3.29 9.83
C ALA A 229 13.02 4.20 9.42
N THR A 230 13.01 4.66 8.16
CA THR A 230 11.96 5.54 7.63
C THR A 230 11.57 5.12 6.22
N GLY A 231 10.30 5.35 5.86
CA GLY A 231 9.80 5.05 4.52
C GLY A 231 10.02 3.59 4.10
N PRO A 232 10.66 3.33 2.94
CA PRO A 232 10.85 1.96 2.45
C PRO A 232 11.70 1.09 3.38
N SER A 233 12.72 1.64 4.05
CA SER A 233 13.56 0.86 4.97
C SER A 233 12.79 0.45 6.22
N ALA A 234 11.86 1.28 6.72
CA ALA A 234 10.96 0.90 7.80
C ALA A 234 10.08 -0.30 7.43
N CYS A 235 9.57 -0.34 6.19
CA CYS A 235 8.82 -1.49 5.70
C CYS A 235 9.67 -2.77 5.67
N LEU A 236 10.92 -2.68 5.19
CA LEU A 236 11.84 -3.83 5.18
C LEU A 236 12.16 -4.33 6.60
N VAL A 237 12.35 -3.42 7.55
CA VAL A 237 12.57 -3.76 8.97
C VAL A 237 11.37 -4.50 9.56
N LEU A 238 10.14 -4.11 9.21
CA LEU A 238 8.93 -4.79 9.68
C LEU A 238 8.69 -6.16 9.01
N ILE A 239 9.28 -6.39 7.83
CA ILE A 239 9.26 -7.68 7.14
C ILE A 239 10.32 -8.63 7.72
N GLU A 240 11.49 -8.10 8.07
CA GLU A 240 12.67 -8.82 8.59
C GLU A 240 13.32 -9.80 7.58
N GLU A 241 13.42 -11.07 7.95
CA GLU A 241 14.21 -12.12 7.30
C GLU A 241 13.96 -12.26 5.80
N PRO A 242 12.71 -12.21 5.26
CA PRO A 242 12.47 -12.34 3.83
C PRO A 242 13.21 -11.28 2.98
N ALA A 243 13.50 -10.11 3.53
CA ALA A 243 14.19 -9.04 2.82
C ALA A 243 15.72 -9.26 2.71
N LEU A 244 16.31 -10.04 3.62
CA LEU A 244 17.77 -10.16 3.77
C LEU A 244 18.49 -10.67 2.51
N PRO A 245 18.01 -11.70 1.79
CA PRO A 245 18.72 -12.19 0.60
C PRO A 245 18.87 -11.11 -0.49
N LEU A 246 17.81 -10.33 -0.73
CA LEU A 246 17.82 -9.27 -1.74
C LEU A 246 18.66 -8.07 -1.29
N LEU A 247 18.62 -7.73 0.00
CA LEU A 247 19.45 -6.68 0.57
C LEU A 247 20.94 -7.03 0.52
N ARG A 248 21.32 -8.27 0.86
CA ARG A 248 22.72 -8.73 0.76
C ARG A 248 23.22 -8.67 -0.68
N LYS A 249 22.40 -9.09 -1.63
CA LYS A 249 22.71 -8.94 -3.06
C LYS A 249 22.91 -7.48 -3.45
N ALA A 250 22.00 -6.59 -3.05
CA ALA A 250 22.12 -5.16 -3.36
C ALA A 250 23.35 -4.51 -2.70
N ALA A 251 23.66 -4.87 -1.45
CA ALA A 251 24.85 -4.40 -0.75
C ALA A 251 26.15 -4.86 -1.44
N GLY A 252 26.21 -6.12 -1.89
CA GLY A 252 27.32 -6.65 -2.70
C GLY A 252 27.48 -5.96 -4.06
N MET A 253 26.44 -5.30 -4.55
CA MET A 253 26.46 -4.47 -5.75
C MET A 253 26.76 -2.97 -5.46
N GLY A 254 27.17 -2.64 -4.23
CA GLY A 254 27.54 -1.27 -3.85
C GLY A 254 26.40 -0.39 -3.31
N ASN A 255 25.21 -0.94 -3.07
CA ASN A 255 24.12 -0.17 -2.45
C ASN A 255 24.38 0.05 -0.95
N ALA A 256 24.98 1.19 -0.61
CA ALA A 256 25.29 1.56 0.78
C ALA A 256 24.05 1.63 1.69
N SER A 257 22.88 1.99 1.16
CA SER A 257 21.64 1.99 1.94
C SER A 257 21.15 0.58 2.27
N ALA A 258 21.46 -0.42 1.43
CA ALA A 258 21.13 -1.80 1.71
C ALA A 258 21.90 -2.33 2.93
N THR A 259 23.18 -1.97 3.09
CA THR A 259 23.97 -2.31 4.30
C THR A 259 23.34 -1.72 5.56
N GLY A 260 22.93 -0.46 5.52
CA GLY A 260 22.22 0.16 6.65
C GLY A 260 20.89 -0.55 6.99
N ALA A 261 20.13 -0.96 5.97
CA ALA A 261 18.88 -1.69 6.17
C ALA A 261 19.10 -3.10 6.75
N ILE A 262 20.17 -3.80 6.35
CA ILE A 262 20.55 -5.10 6.94
C ILE A 262 20.79 -4.94 8.44
N GLN A 263 21.55 -3.92 8.84
CA GLN A 263 21.83 -3.66 10.26
C GLN A 263 20.54 -3.41 11.04
N LEU A 264 19.62 -2.61 10.51
CA LEU A 264 18.34 -2.34 11.17
C LEU A 264 17.46 -3.59 11.29
N ILE A 265 17.48 -4.48 10.30
CA ILE A 265 16.79 -5.76 10.37
C ILE A 265 17.42 -6.65 11.44
N GLN A 266 18.75 -6.71 11.52
CA GLN A 266 19.45 -7.49 12.56
C GLN A 266 19.12 -6.97 13.96
N ASP A 267 19.08 -5.64 14.16
CA ASP A 267 18.69 -5.03 15.42
C ASP A 267 17.23 -5.40 15.78
N ALA A 268 16.31 -5.39 14.80
CA ALA A 268 14.92 -5.78 15.00
C ALA A 268 14.75 -7.28 15.31
N MET A 269 15.47 -8.14 14.59
CA MET A 269 15.52 -9.58 14.86
C MET A 269 16.05 -9.86 16.27
N GLY A 270 17.13 -9.18 16.68
CA GLY A 270 17.68 -9.29 18.03
C GLY A 270 16.66 -8.92 19.11
N ALA A 271 15.91 -7.83 18.91
CA ALA A 271 14.86 -7.44 19.84
C ALA A 271 13.71 -8.48 19.92
N ARG A 272 13.34 -9.09 18.79
CA ARG A 272 12.36 -10.18 18.76
C ARG A 272 12.89 -11.43 19.48
N LEU A 273 14.10 -11.87 19.17
CA LEU A 273 14.71 -13.07 19.75
C LEU A 273 14.98 -12.93 21.24
N ALA A 274 15.30 -11.72 21.72
CA ALA A 274 15.41 -11.44 23.15
C ALA A 274 14.09 -11.67 23.90
N ARG A 275 12.94 -11.43 23.25
CA ARG A 275 11.61 -11.68 23.82
C ARG A 275 11.14 -13.13 23.61
N TYR A 276 11.51 -13.72 22.47
CA TYR A 276 11.10 -15.07 22.06
C TYR A 276 12.29 -15.80 21.42
N PRO A 277 13.11 -16.52 22.20
CA PRO A 277 14.40 -17.08 21.73
C PRO A 277 14.29 -18.02 20.53
N ASN A 278 13.20 -18.78 20.41
CA ASN A 278 13.00 -19.75 19.34
C ASN A 278 12.16 -19.18 18.17
N SER A 279 11.77 -17.90 18.23
CA SER A 279 10.85 -17.33 17.25
C SER A 279 11.41 -17.32 15.82
N LYS A 280 10.51 -17.47 14.86
CA LYS A 280 10.75 -17.21 13.43
C LYS A 280 10.23 -15.81 13.09
N TRP A 281 10.65 -15.22 11.97
CA TRP A 281 10.14 -13.90 11.54
C TRP A 281 8.59 -13.82 11.43
N TYR A 282 7.92 -14.95 11.28
CA TYR A 282 6.47 -15.05 11.16
C TYR A 282 5.76 -15.59 12.42
N SER A 283 6.47 -16.02 13.46
CA SER A 283 5.87 -16.69 14.63
C SER A 283 6.72 -16.53 15.88
N ALA A 284 6.11 -16.16 17.00
CA ALA A 284 6.78 -16.02 18.28
C ALA A 284 7.14 -17.36 18.94
N THR A 285 6.33 -18.40 18.75
CA THR A 285 6.40 -19.65 19.53
C THR A 285 7.09 -20.80 18.81
N ALA A 286 7.66 -20.55 17.63
CA ALA A 286 8.41 -21.55 16.86
C ALA A 286 7.57 -22.76 16.42
N ASP A 287 6.50 -22.52 15.66
CA ASP A 287 5.84 -23.57 14.87
C ASP A 287 6.34 -23.58 13.42
#